data_AF-A0A5N7MJR8-F1
#
_entry.id   AF-A0A5N7MJR8-F1
#
_cell.length_a   1.000
_cell.length_b   1.000
_cell.length_c   1.000
_cell.angle_alpha   90.00
_cell.angle_beta   90.00
_cell.angle_gamma   90.00
#
_symmetry.space_group_name_H-M   'P 1'
#
loop_
_entity.id
_entity.type
_entity.pdbx_description
1 polymer ?
#
loop_
_entity_poly.entity_id
_entity_poly.type
_entity_poly.pdbx_seq_one_letter_code
_entity_poly.pdbx_strand_id
1 'polypeptide(L)'
;MANDAVKPAEPEEQQRVDSTFRNGSITAIGVVVGFSLGFLSRWSALPGEWMQTDLVAVTSITLGLALQVKALADLLLVSSLQLKRYNRSIRFFLTGLILVGLGVVFAVFADLFGFGGIVLQG
;
A
#
# COMPACT_ATOMS: atom_id res chain seq x y z
N MET A 1 11.03 -51.03 32.33
CA MET A 1 10.53 -49.67 32.63
C MET A 1 11.31 -48.67 31.78
N ALA A 2 10.74 -48.25 30.66
CA ALA A 2 11.03 -47.01 29.96
C ALA A 2 10.00 -46.96 28.82
N ASN A 3 8.92 -46.24 29.06
CA ASN A 3 7.87 -46.02 28.09
C ASN A 3 8.41 -44.90 27.18
N ASP A 4 8.88 -45.25 25.98
CA ASP A 4 9.20 -44.28 24.94
C ASP A 4 7.90 -43.61 24.51
N ALA A 5 7.55 -42.55 25.22
CA ALA A 5 6.44 -41.69 24.88
C ALA A 5 6.78 -41.02 23.55
N VAL A 6 6.31 -41.62 22.45
CA VAL A 6 6.15 -40.95 21.16
C VAL A 6 5.25 -39.75 21.41
N LYS A 7 5.88 -38.58 21.58
CA LYS A 7 5.20 -37.29 21.63
C LYS A 7 4.45 -37.16 20.30
N PRO A 8 3.11 -37.03 20.28
CA PRO A 8 2.39 -36.85 19.04
C PRO A 8 2.93 -35.58 18.37
N ALA A 9 3.36 -35.70 17.12
CA ALA A 9 3.72 -34.54 16.31
C ALA A 9 2.49 -33.63 16.22
N GLU A 10 2.57 -32.48 16.88
CA GLU A 10 1.52 -31.46 16.90
C GLU A 10 1.26 -30.94 15.47
N PRO A 11 0.09 -31.19 14.86
CA PRO A 11 -0.17 -30.79 13.47
C PRO A 11 -0.58 -29.31 13.30
N GLU A 12 -0.28 -28.42 14.25
CA GLU A 12 -0.93 -27.09 14.32
C GLU A 12 -0.01 -25.88 14.18
N GLU A 13 1.32 -26.05 14.27
CA GLU A 13 2.25 -24.91 14.13
C GLU A 13 2.45 -24.45 12.67
N GLN A 14 1.95 -25.22 11.69
CA GLN A 14 2.21 -24.96 10.28
C GLN A 14 1.29 -23.91 9.61
N GLN A 15 0.41 -23.25 10.38
CA GLN A 15 -0.59 -22.34 9.79
C GLN A 15 -0.66 -20.91 10.36
N ARG A 16 0.18 -20.56 11.34
CA ARG A 16 0.25 -19.19 11.88
C ARG A 16 1.54 -18.52 11.43
N VAL A 17 1.41 -17.41 10.71
CA VAL A 17 2.55 -16.57 10.30
C VAL A 17 3.32 -16.14 11.55
N ASP A 18 4.65 -16.33 11.53
CA ASP A 18 5.57 -15.89 12.58
C ASP A 18 5.33 -14.41 12.94
N SER A 19 5.14 -14.14 14.23
CA SER A 19 4.81 -12.81 14.75
C SER A 19 5.89 -11.78 14.42
N THR A 20 7.14 -12.21 14.24
CA THR A 20 8.29 -11.36 13.85
C THR A 20 8.15 -10.86 12.42
N PHE A 21 7.80 -11.75 11.48
CA PHE A 21 7.57 -11.38 10.08
C PHE A 21 6.34 -10.48 9.92
N ARG A 22 5.31 -10.68 10.74
CA ARG A 22 4.11 -9.84 10.76
C ARG A 22 4.42 -8.41 11.22
N ASN A 23 5.16 -8.27 12.32
CA ASN A 23 5.53 -6.95 12.83
C ASN A 23 6.41 -6.20 11.83
N GLY A 24 7.39 -6.87 11.22
CA GLY A 24 8.22 -6.26 10.17
C GLY A 24 7.40 -5.75 8.97
N SER A 25 6.43 -6.54 8.52
CA SER A 25 5.57 -6.17 7.39
C SER A 25 4.61 -5.03 7.72
N ILE A 26 4.04 -5.01 8.92
CA ILE A 26 3.20 -3.90 9.39
C ILE A 26 4.01 -2.60 9.45
N THR A 27 5.23 -2.65 9.98
CA THR A 27 6.11 -1.47 10.02
C THR A 27 6.46 -0.98 8.63
N ALA A 28 6.88 -1.88 7.73
CA ALA A 28 7.22 -1.52 6.35
C ALA A 28 6.02 -0.90 5.61
N ILE A 29 4.85 -1.53 5.68
CA ILE A 29 3.62 -1.02 5.05
C ILE A 29 3.21 0.31 5.68
N GLY A 30 3.30 0.44 7.00
CA GLY A 30 3.02 1.69 7.71
C GLY A 30 3.89 2.85 7.24
N VAL A 31 5.20 2.62 7.08
CA VAL A 31 6.13 3.62 6.54
C VAL A 31 5.76 4.03 5.12
N VAL A 32 5.47 3.06 4.24
CA VAL A 32 5.08 3.35 2.85
C VAL A 32 3.78 4.15 2.80
N VAL A 33 2.76 3.75 3.56
CA VAL A 33 1.48 4.48 3.66
C VAL A 33 1.71 5.91 4.13
N GLY A 34 2.52 6.11 5.17
CA GLY A 34 2.85 7.44 5.69
C GLY A 34 3.54 8.31 4.64
N PHE A 35 4.49 7.75 3.88
CA PHE A 35 5.14 8.44 2.77
C PHE A 35 4.14 8.80 1.65
N SER A 36 3.25 7.88 1.27
CA SER A 36 2.21 8.14 0.27
C SER A 36 1.27 9.27 0.70
N LEU A 37 0.87 9.31 1.97
CA LEU A 37 0.07 10.39 2.54
C LEU A 37 0.81 11.74 2.50
N GLY A 38 2.08 11.74 2.91
CA GLY A 38 2.92 12.93 2.87
C GLY A 38 3.10 13.46 1.45
N PHE A 39 3.27 12.57 0.48
CA PHE A 39 3.35 12.90 -0.94
C PHE A 39 2.07 13.56 -1.44
N LEU A 40 0.90 12.95 -1.18
CA LEU A 40 -0.40 13.51 -1.58
C LEU A 40 -0.67 14.87 -0.90
N SER A 41 -0.32 15.00 0.38
CA SER A 41 -0.41 16.25 1.13
C SER A 41 0.45 17.36 0.52
N ARG A 42 1.72 17.05 0.19
CA ARG A 42 2.61 17.99 -0.51
C ARG A 42 2.10 18.35 -1.90
N TRP A 43 1.58 17.38 -2.65
CA TRP A 43 0.97 17.64 -3.95
C TRP A 43 -0.19 18.62 -3.83
N SER A 44 -1.07 18.43 -2.85
CA SER A 44 -2.22 19.31 -2.63
C SER A 44 -1.86 20.75 -2.26
N ALA A 45 -0.64 20.96 -1.75
CA ALA A 45 -0.12 22.26 -1.35
C ALA A 45 0.68 22.97 -2.46
N LEU A 46 0.88 22.34 -3.63
CA LEU A 46 1.58 22.98 -4.74
C LEU A 46 0.74 24.12 -5.32
N PRO A 47 1.29 25.35 -5.41
CA PRO A 47 0.63 26.44 -6.09
C PRO A 47 0.72 26.23 -7.62
N GLY A 48 -0.41 25.98 -8.26
CA GLY A 48 -0.56 25.77 -9.70
C GLY A 48 -2.03 25.50 -10.06
N GLU A 49 -2.46 25.86 -11.26
CA GLU A 49 -3.83 25.56 -11.71
C GLU A 49 -4.01 24.05 -11.85
N TRP A 50 -4.96 23.49 -11.12
CA TRP A 50 -5.25 22.05 -11.17
C TRP A 50 -5.87 21.73 -12.52
N MET A 51 -5.15 20.99 -13.36
CA MET A 51 -5.68 20.56 -14.63
C MET A 51 -6.71 19.45 -14.41
N GLN A 52 -7.71 19.35 -15.29
CA GLN A 52 -8.69 18.25 -15.19
C GLN A 52 -8.03 16.86 -15.28
N THR A 53 -6.90 16.77 -15.99
CA THR A 53 -6.08 15.56 -16.07
C THR A 53 -5.44 15.21 -14.72
N ASP A 54 -5.05 16.21 -13.92
CA ASP A 54 -4.53 16.00 -12.56
C ASP A 54 -5.63 15.46 -11.64
N LEU A 55 -6.88 15.85 -11.85
CA LEU A 55 -8.01 15.33 -11.08
C LEU A 55 -8.17 13.81 -11.25
N VAL A 56 -7.98 13.31 -12.47
CA VAL A 56 -8.01 11.87 -12.78
C VAL A 56 -6.83 11.15 -12.09
N ALA A 57 -5.65 11.75 -12.11
CA ALA A 57 -4.48 11.18 -11.43
C ALA A 57 -4.64 11.19 -9.91
N VAL A 58 -5.09 12.30 -9.32
CA VAL A 58 -5.32 12.46 -7.88
C VAL A 58 -6.39 11.49 -7.38
N THR A 59 -7.47 11.28 -8.13
CA THR A 59 -8.49 10.27 -7.77
C THR A 59 -7.92 8.85 -7.81
N SER A 60 -7.11 8.51 -8.81
CA SER A 60 -6.41 7.21 -8.88
C SER A 60 -5.43 7.01 -7.71
N ILE A 61 -4.61 8.02 -7.39
CA ILE A 61 -3.67 8.01 -6.25
C ILE A 61 -4.44 7.84 -4.94
N THR A 62 -5.53 8.58 -4.76
CA THR A 62 -6.36 8.53 -3.54
C THR A 62 -7.00 7.15 -3.37
N LEU A 63 -7.49 6.53 -4.44
CA LEU A 63 -8.02 5.17 -4.42
C LEU A 63 -6.94 4.14 -4.07
N GLY A 64 -5.75 4.27 -4.65
CA GLY A 64 -4.61 3.41 -4.32
C GLY A 64 -4.18 3.52 -2.87
N LEU A 65 -4.12 4.76 -2.35
CA LEU A 65 -3.83 5.04 -0.96
C LEU A 65 -4.88 4.46 -0.01
N ALA A 66 -6.18 4.59 -0.33
CA ALA A 66 -7.25 4.00 0.46
C ALA A 66 -7.12 2.46 0.55
N LEU A 67 -6.71 1.80 -0.54
CA LEU A 67 -6.41 0.37 -0.56
C LEU A 67 -5.21 0.02 0.32
N GLN A 68 -4.14 0.84 0.30
CA GLN A 68 -2.98 0.65 1.18
C GLN A 68 -3.34 0.81 2.66
N VAL A 69 -4.14 1.82 3.01
CA VAL A 69 -4.64 2.05 4.39
C VAL A 69 -5.53 0.89 4.84
N LYS A 70 -6.44 0.42 3.98
CA LYS A 70 -7.25 -0.76 4.28
C LYS A 70 -6.40 -2.01 4.52
N ALA A 71 -5.39 -2.24 3.68
CA ALA A 71 -4.48 -3.38 3.83
C ALA A 71 -3.72 -3.32 5.17
N LEU A 72 -3.25 -2.14 5.56
CA LEU A 72 -2.61 -1.91 6.85
C LEU A 72 -3.58 -2.19 8.01
N ALA A 73 -4.82 -1.69 7.93
CA ALA A 73 -5.85 -1.94 8.95
C ALA A 73 -6.20 -3.44 9.10
N ASP A 74 -6.33 -4.17 7.99
CA ASP A 74 -6.60 -5.63 8.02
C ASP A 74 -5.38 -6.43 8.54
N LEU A 75 -4.15 -5.91 8.38
CA LEU A 75 -2.94 -6.50 8.98
C LEU A 75 -2.80 -6.20 10.48
N LEU A 76 -3.33 -5.07 10.96
CA LEU A 76 -3.36 -4.71 12.39
C LEU A 76 -4.37 -5.56 13.19
N LEU A 77 -5.42 -6.08 12.55
CA LEU A 77 -6.40 -6.95 13.20
C LEU A 77 -5.82 -8.34 13.54
N VAL A 78 -6.02 -8.78 14.77
CA VAL A 78 -5.56 -10.09 15.31
C VAL A 78 -6.05 -11.29 14.48
N SER A 79 -7.14 -11.13 13.72
CA SER A 79 -7.72 -12.13 12.80
C SER A 79 -6.86 -12.40 11.54
N SER A 80 -5.79 -11.63 11.33
CA SER A 80 -4.76 -11.82 10.29
C SER A 80 -3.93 -13.11 10.46
N LEU A 81 -4.11 -13.83 11.57
CA LEU A 81 -3.37 -15.06 11.90
C LEU A 81 -3.52 -16.18 10.86
N GLN A 82 -4.52 -16.11 9.97
CA GLN A 82 -4.63 -16.96 8.81
C GLN A 82 -3.75 -16.48 7.66
N LEU A 83 -2.80 -17.31 7.22
CA LEU A 83 -1.95 -17.12 6.04
C LEU A 83 -2.70 -16.61 4.79
N LYS A 84 -3.94 -17.09 4.58
CA LYS A 84 -4.81 -16.63 3.48
C LYS A 84 -5.19 -15.15 3.57
N ARG A 85 -5.43 -14.63 4.78
CA ARG A 85 -5.84 -13.24 4.99
C ARG A 85 -4.65 -12.29 4.94
N TYR A 86 -3.52 -12.70 5.53
CA TYR A 86 -2.24 -12.00 5.39
C TYR A 86 -1.82 -11.79 3.93
N ASN A 87 -1.79 -12.85 3.12
CA ASN A 87 -1.46 -12.74 1.69
C ASN A 87 -2.46 -11.90 0.91
N ARG A 88 -3.74 -11.90 1.31
CA ARG A 88 -4.77 -11.07 0.70
C ARG A 88 -4.53 -9.58 1.01
N SER A 89 -4.18 -9.24 2.25
CA SER A 89 -3.84 -7.88 2.64
C SER A 89 -2.59 -7.38 1.92
N ILE A 90 -1.55 -8.21 1.81
CA ILE A 90 -0.35 -7.87 1.01
C ILE A 90 -0.72 -7.62 -0.46
N ARG A 91 -1.57 -8.46 -1.06
CA ARG A 91 -2.04 -8.23 -2.43
C ARG A 91 -2.79 -6.91 -2.57
N PHE A 92 -3.68 -6.57 -1.64
CA PHE A 92 -4.36 -5.28 -1.64
C PHE A 92 -3.38 -4.12 -1.51
N PHE A 93 -2.37 -4.24 -0.63
CA PHE A 93 -1.31 -3.24 -0.50
C PHE A 93 -0.53 -3.07 -1.80
N LEU A 94 -0.11 -4.17 -2.45
CA LEU A 94 0.64 -4.13 -3.70
C LEU A 94 -0.19 -3.57 -4.85
N THR A 95 -1.46 -3.96 -4.96
CA THR A 95 -2.38 -3.38 -5.95
C THR A 95 -2.57 -1.87 -5.71
N GLY A 96 -2.74 -1.45 -4.46
CA GLY A 96 -2.81 -0.04 -4.10
C GLY A 96 -1.53 0.72 -4.44
N LEU A 97 -0.37 0.12 -4.17
CA LEU A 97 0.94 0.69 -4.47
C LEU A 97 1.17 0.88 -5.97
N ILE A 98 0.81 -0.12 -6.78
CA ILE A 98 0.87 -0.04 -8.24
C ILE A 98 -0.10 1.06 -8.73
N LEU A 99 -1.29 1.14 -8.16
CA LEU A 99 -2.29 2.14 -8.55
C LEU A 99 -1.81 3.58 -8.24
N VAL A 100 -1.21 3.79 -7.07
CA VAL A 100 -0.55 5.06 -6.72
C VAL A 100 0.56 5.37 -7.73
N GLY A 101 1.46 4.41 -7.97
CA GLY A 101 2.58 4.60 -8.91
C GLY A 101 2.12 4.95 -10.32
N LEU A 102 1.10 4.24 -10.84
CA LEU A 102 0.49 4.55 -12.13
C LEU A 102 -0.12 5.95 -12.13
N GLY A 103 -0.89 6.32 -11.09
CA GLY A 103 -1.46 7.65 -10.96
C GLY A 103 -0.41 8.76 -11.00
N VAL A 104 0.71 8.57 -10.31
CA VAL A 104 1.85 9.52 -10.36
C VAL A 104 2.46 9.60 -11.74
N VAL A 105 2.73 8.47 -12.39
CA VAL A 105 3.26 8.44 -13.76
C VAL A 105 2.30 9.16 -14.70
N PHE A 106 1.00 8.90 -14.62
CA PHE A 106 -0.01 9.58 -15.43
C PHE A 106 -0.02 11.09 -15.22
N ALA A 107 0.04 11.56 -13.97
CA ALA A 107 0.12 12.99 -13.67
C ALA A 107 1.38 13.64 -14.27
N VAL A 108 2.54 13.01 -14.08
CA VAL A 108 3.81 13.53 -14.61
C VAL A 108 3.80 13.53 -16.14
N PHE A 109 3.25 12.50 -16.78
CA PHE A 109 3.07 12.47 -18.23
C PHE A 109 2.09 13.55 -18.69
N ALA A 110 0.98 13.78 -17.99
CA ALA A 110 0.03 14.84 -18.33
C ALA A 110 0.68 16.24 -18.30
N ASP A 111 1.51 16.48 -17.29
CA ASP A 111 2.28 17.71 -17.14
C ASP A 111 3.33 17.86 -18.25
N LEU A 112 4.11 16.80 -18.53
CA LEU A 112 5.15 16.79 -19.58
C LEU A 112 4.61 16.96 -21.00
N PHE A 113 3.44 16.38 -21.30
CA PHE A 113 2.82 16.45 -22.62
C PHE A 113 2.08 17.78 -22.86
N GLY A 114 2.14 18.73 -21.92
CA GLY A 114 1.80 20.12 -22.22
C GLY A 114 0.33 20.36 -22.52
N PHE A 115 -0.58 19.76 -21.73
CA PHE A 115 -1.83 20.47 -21.47
C PHE A 115 -1.58 21.71 -20.59
N GLY A 116 -0.44 21.78 -19.89
CA GLY A 116 0.15 23.01 -19.42
C GLY A 116 0.61 23.84 -20.62
N GLY A 117 -0.16 24.89 -20.94
CA GLY A 117 0.23 25.89 -21.92
C GLY A 117 1.65 26.35 -21.61
N ILE A 118 2.58 25.98 -22.50
CA ILE A 118 3.89 26.57 -22.56
C ILE A 118 3.65 28.03 -22.96
N VAL A 119 3.41 28.90 -21.97
CA VAL A 119 3.64 30.34 -22.10
C VAL A 119 5.17 30.52 -22.12
N LEU A 120 5.76 30.11 -23.24
CA LEU A 120 6.89 30.80 -23.82
C LEU A 120 6.29 32.02 -24.54
N GLN A 121 5.97 33.07 -23.79
CA GLN A 121 5.85 34.40 -24.35
C GLN A 121 6.70 35.36 -23.54
N GLY A 122 7.72 35.91 -24.21
CA GLY A 122 8.28 37.23 -23.96
C GLY A 122 9.29 37.33 -22.84
#